data_AF-A0A3M6WFQ7-F1
#
_entry.id   AF-A0A3M6WFQ7-F1
#
_cell.length_a   1.000
_cell.length_b   1.000
_cell.length_c   1.000
_cell.angle_alpha   90.00
_cell.angle_beta   90.00
_cell.angle_gamma   90.00
#
_symmetry.space_group_name_H-M   'P 1'
#
loop_
_entity.id
_entity.type
_entity.pdbx_description
1 polymer ?
#
loop_
_entity_poly.entity_id
_entity_poly.type
_entity_poly.pdbx_seq_one_letter_code
_entity_poly.pdbx_strand_id
1 'polypeptide(L)'
;NFFVFEAILVPFEITACNVIIHYWSDVVPAGGIIALIIVLYALINLLAVKWYGETEFWAALGKVLLIVGLIIFTFITMLGGNPLGDRFGFRYWKNPGSIKPLYYEGNLGRWLGFLQCLIQASFTIAGPDYVSMAAGEAENPRVVMPKAYNAVFYRLTTFFILGALCVGINVPYDDPELTAAFANDEPGAAASPYVVAMNRLRIRVLPSIVNALVLASAFSAGNSYVYCASRSLFGLALEGKAPKVLTRTNRQGVPYYCVLVILLICLLAFLQVSNGSATVLAWFVNLVTASQLINFAVMCGTFLCWMKACKAQGLDRDALP
;
A
#
# COMPACT_ATOMS: atom_id res chain seq x y z
N ASN A 1 4.07 -18.06 4.91
CA ASN A 1 3.69 -17.30 3.70
C ASN A 1 3.28 -15.88 4.09
N PHE A 2 2.28 -15.69 4.96
CA PHE A 2 1.88 -14.35 5.46
C PHE A 2 3.03 -13.46 5.94
N PHE A 3 3.92 -13.98 6.81
CA PHE A 3 5.13 -13.24 7.24
C PHE A 3 6.01 -12.75 6.08
N VAL A 4 6.21 -13.57 5.04
CA VAL A 4 7.07 -13.22 3.89
C VAL A 4 6.44 -12.08 3.10
N PHE A 5 5.12 -12.13 2.93
CA PHE A 5 4.33 -11.05 2.34
C PHE A 5 4.51 -9.73 3.11
N GLU A 6 4.32 -9.74 4.44
CA GLU A 6 4.47 -8.53 5.26
C GLU A 6 5.92 -8.01 5.28
N ALA A 7 6.91 -8.90 5.35
CA ALA A 7 8.31 -8.52 5.40
C ALA A 7 8.81 -7.86 4.11
N ILE A 8 8.22 -8.20 2.95
CA ILE A 8 8.60 -7.64 1.65
C ILE A 8 7.85 -6.34 1.33
N LEU A 9 6.71 -6.10 1.97
CA LEU A 9 6.05 -4.79 1.92
C LEU A 9 6.90 -3.68 2.55
N VAL A 10 7.75 -3.99 3.53
CA VAL A 10 8.62 -2.98 4.16
C VAL A 10 9.64 -2.38 3.16
N PRO A 11 10.50 -3.15 2.47
CA PRO A 11 11.41 -2.59 1.48
C PRO A 11 10.67 -1.96 0.28
N PHE A 12 9.46 -2.40 -0.05
CA PHE A 12 8.59 -1.71 -1.01
C PHE A 12 8.28 -0.28 -0.56
N GLU A 13 7.82 -0.07 0.67
CA GLU A 13 7.50 1.27 1.20
C GLU A 13 8.75 2.17 1.30
N ILE A 14 9.91 1.59 1.66
CA ILE A 14 11.18 2.33 1.67
C ILE A 14 11.55 2.80 0.26
N THR A 15 11.37 1.95 -0.75
CA THR A 15 11.59 2.29 -2.16
C THR A 15 10.62 3.38 -2.62
N ALA A 16 9.35 3.29 -2.23
CA ALA A 16 8.35 4.31 -2.52
C ALA A 16 8.74 5.67 -1.89
N CYS A 17 9.15 5.67 -0.61
CA CYS A 17 9.61 6.89 0.07
C CYS A 17 10.81 7.52 -0.65
N ASN A 18 11.77 6.71 -1.11
CA ASN A 18 12.93 7.19 -1.86
C ASN A 18 12.49 7.91 -3.14
N VAL A 19 11.62 7.27 -3.95
CA VAL A 19 11.07 7.86 -5.18
C VAL A 19 10.35 9.19 -4.91
N ILE A 20 9.59 9.27 -3.82
CA ILE A 20 8.88 10.50 -3.46
C ILE A 20 9.84 11.60 -3.00
N ILE A 21 10.91 11.29 -2.24
CA ILE A 21 11.88 12.30 -1.77
C ILE A 21 12.66 12.92 -2.95
N HIS A 22 12.99 12.11 -3.96
CA HIS A 22 13.60 12.56 -5.21
C HIS A 22 12.75 13.58 -5.97
N TYR A 23 11.46 13.76 -5.63
CA TYR A 23 10.66 14.88 -6.15
C TYR A 23 11.22 16.26 -5.77
N TRP A 24 11.76 16.44 -4.56
CA TRP A 24 12.26 17.74 -4.10
C TRP A 24 13.76 17.91 -4.30
N SER A 25 14.54 16.83 -4.24
CA SER A 25 15.98 16.92 -4.28
C SER A 25 16.63 15.59 -4.64
N ASP A 26 17.54 15.62 -5.61
CA ASP A 26 18.42 14.51 -5.96
C ASP A 26 19.80 14.58 -5.28
N VAL A 27 19.97 15.54 -4.36
CA VAL A 27 21.27 15.77 -3.70
C VAL A 27 21.65 14.62 -2.77
N VAL A 28 20.67 13.97 -2.15
CA VAL A 28 20.92 12.84 -1.26
C VAL A 28 20.89 11.55 -2.08
N PRO A 29 21.97 10.76 -2.09
CA PRO A 29 21.97 9.46 -2.77
C PRO A 29 20.88 8.56 -2.19
N ALA A 30 20.24 7.75 -3.05
CA ALA A 30 19.21 6.80 -2.65
C ALA A 30 19.62 5.94 -1.43
N GLY A 31 20.88 5.49 -1.38
CA GLY A 31 21.43 4.74 -0.25
C GLY A 31 21.36 5.48 1.09
N GLY A 32 21.54 6.80 1.09
CA GLY A 32 21.43 7.64 2.28
C GLY A 32 19.99 7.74 2.80
N ILE A 33 19.03 7.90 1.88
CA ILE A 33 17.59 7.95 2.20
C ILE A 33 17.13 6.60 2.78
N ILE A 34 17.52 5.49 2.15
CA ILE A 34 17.20 4.13 2.60
C ILE A 34 17.74 3.89 4.00
N ALA A 35 19.03 4.17 4.23
CA ALA A 35 19.66 4.01 5.54
C ALA A 35 18.94 4.84 6.62
N LEU A 36 18.59 6.08 6.31
CA LEU A 36 17.86 6.96 7.21
C LEU A 36 16.49 6.36 7.60
N ILE A 37 15.71 5.89 6.63
CA ILE A 37 14.38 5.32 6.89
C ILE A 37 14.49 4.05 7.74
N ILE A 38 15.46 3.17 7.45
CA ILE A 38 15.70 1.95 8.25
C ILE A 38 16.04 2.30 9.70
N VAL A 39 16.89 3.30 9.92
CA VAL A 39 17.24 3.78 11.27
C VAL A 39 16.01 4.35 11.97
N LEU A 40 15.18 5.14 11.29
CA LEU A 40 13.95 5.67 11.86
C LEU A 40 12.98 4.56 12.24
N TYR A 41 12.78 3.55 11.39
CA TYR A 41 11.96 2.38 11.72
C TYR A 41 12.52 1.61 12.92
N ALA A 42 13.83 1.45 13.02
CA ALA A 42 14.47 0.83 14.17
C ALA A 42 14.18 1.62 15.46
N LEU A 43 14.34 2.95 15.43
CA LEU A 43 14.09 3.81 16.59
C LEU A 43 12.63 3.75 17.02
N ILE A 44 11.68 3.86 16.09
CA ILE A 44 10.25 3.85 16.39
C ILE A 44 9.83 2.48 16.96
N ASN A 45 10.22 1.39 16.31
CA ASN A 45 9.80 0.04 16.70
C ASN A 45 10.54 -0.50 17.92
N LEU A 46 11.72 0.01 18.28
CA LEU A 46 12.45 -0.44 19.47
C LEU A 46 12.24 0.44 20.70
N LEU A 47 12.02 1.75 20.51
CA LEU A 47 11.99 2.73 21.62
C LEU A 47 10.61 3.37 21.86
N ALA A 48 9.80 3.55 20.81
CA ALA A 48 8.59 4.37 20.85
C ALA A 48 7.27 3.58 20.77
N VAL A 49 7.30 2.26 20.97
CA VAL A 49 6.13 1.37 20.76
C VAL A 49 4.91 1.78 21.59
N LYS A 50 5.09 2.40 22.77
CA LYS A 50 3.96 2.87 23.60
C LYS A 50 3.15 4.00 22.95
N TRP A 51 3.78 4.83 22.12
CA TRP A 51 3.13 5.97 21.45
C TRP A 51 2.64 5.62 20.06
N TYR A 52 3.04 4.46 19.54
CA TYR A 52 2.77 4.04 18.18
C TYR A 52 1.27 4.03 17.84
N GLY A 53 0.43 3.52 18.75
CA GLY A 53 -1.03 3.46 18.52
C GLY A 53 -1.68 4.83 18.32
N GLU A 54 -1.32 5.81 19.15
CA GLU A 54 -1.80 7.19 19.03
C GLU A 54 -1.28 7.85 17.75
N THR A 55 0.03 7.71 17.46
CA THR A 55 0.61 8.30 16.25
C THR A 55 0.00 7.73 14.98
N GLU A 56 -0.29 6.43 14.95
CA GLU A 56 -0.88 5.77 13.80
C GLU A 56 -2.35 6.16 13.62
N PHE A 57 -3.08 6.44 14.70
CA PHE A 57 -4.43 6.99 14.62
C PHE A 57 -4.44 8.35 13.91
N TRP A 58 -3.55 9.27 14.30
CA TRP A 58 -3.42 10.57 13.65
C TRP A 58 -2.92 10.46 12.21
N ALA A 59 -1.97 9.57 11.94
CA ALA A 59 -1.49 9.30 10.58
C ALA A 59 -2.60 8.73 9.69
N ALA A 60 -3.44 7.84 10.21
CA ALA A 60 -4.60 7.30 9.51
C ALA A 60 -5.65 8.37 9.20
N LEU A 61 -5.89 9.31 10.12
CA LEU A 61 -6.76 10.46 9.86
C LEU A 61 -6.20 11.34 8.73
N GLY A 62 -4.88 11.59 8.72
CA GLY A 62 -4.20 12.31 7.65
C GLY A 62 -4.39 11.65 6.27
N LYS A 63 -4.27 10.32 6.19
CA LYS A 63 -4.53 9.54 4.97
C LYS A 63 -5.96 9.74 4.44
N VAL A 64 -6.95 9.72 5.33
CA VAL A 64 -8.36 9.94 4.95
C VAL A 64 -8.57 11.37 4.45
N LEU A 65 -8.02 12.37 5.14
CA LEU A 65 -8.10 13.77 4.72
C LEU A 65 -7.45 13.99 3.35
N LEU A 66 -6.31 13.34 3.08
CA LEU A 66 -5.66 13.37 1.77
C LEU A 66 -6.60 12.82 0.68
N ILE A 67 -7.21 11.65 0.88
CA ILE A 67 -8.12 11.04 -0.09
C ILE A 67 -9.31 11.97 -0.37
N VAL A 68 -9.94 12.50 0.68
CA VAL A 68 -11.07 13.44 0.55
C VAL A 68 -10.64 14.71 -0.19
N GLY A 69 -9.46 15.25 0.13
CA GLY A 69 -8.89 16.42 -0.54
C GLY A 69 -8.65 16.19 -2.03
N LEU A 70 -8.15 15.00 -2.42
CA LEU A 70 -7.94 14.64 -3.83
C LEU A 70 -9.25 14.44 -4.60
N ILE A 71 -10.31 13.94 -3.95
CA ILE A 71 -11.64 13.85 -4.53
C ILE A 71 -12.23 15.24 -4.76
N ILE A 72 -12.16 16.13 -3.76
CA ILE A 72 -12.61 17.53 -3.89
C ILE A 72 -11.83 18.26 -4.98
N PHE A 73 -10.50 18.09 -5.01
CA PHE A 73 -9.63 18.62 -6.06
C PHE A 73 -10.15 18.23 -7.45
N THR A 74 -10.39 16.93 -7.67
CA THR A 74 -10.89 16.42 -8.94
C THR A 74 -12.23 17.02 -9.33
N PHE A 75 -13.16 17.17 -8.37
CA PHE A 75 -14.46 17.76 -8.63
C PHE A 75 -14.34 19.24 -9.05
N ILE A 76 -13.50 20.02 -8.35
CA ILE A 76 -13.29 21.44 -8.65
C ILE A 76 -12.60 21.62 -10.02
N THR A 77 -11.54 20.85 -10.29
CA THR A 77 -10.79 20.97 -11.55
C THR A 77 -11.63 20.55 -12.75
N MET A 78 -12.42 19.49 -12.61
CA MET A 78 -13.34 18.99 -13.62
C MET A 78 -14.38 20.04 -14.03
N LEU A 79 -14.85 20.85 -13.07
CA LEU A 79 -15.84 21.91 -13.31
C LEU A 79 -15.25 23.22 -13.86
N GLY A 80 -13.93 23.30 -14.04
CA GLY A 80 -13.24 24.49 -14.55
C GLY A 80 -12.61 25.38 -13.49
N GLY A 81 -12.60 24.96 -12.21
CA GLY A 81 -11.90 25.66 -11.12
C GLY A 81 -10.37 25.47 -11.17
N ASN A 82 -9.80 25.41 -12.36
CA ASN A 82 -8.36 25.27 -12.59
C ASN A 82 -7.78 26.55 -13.22
N PRO A 83 -6.46 26.81 -13.09
CA PRO A 83 -5.83 28.01 -13.64
C PRO A 83 -5.98 28.20 -15.15
N LEU A 84 -6.31 27.14 -15.89
CA LEU A 84 -6.54 27.18 -17.33
C LEU A 84 -7.99 27.52 -17.70
N GLY A 85 -8.91 27.55 -16.73
CA GLY A 85 -10.34 27.76 -16.93
C GLY A 85 -11.03 26.65 -17.74
N ASP A 86 -10.37 25.52 -17.96
CA ASP A 86 -10.87 24.46 -18.85
C ASP A 86 -11.83 23.51 -18.12
N ARG A 87 -13.03 23.34 -18.66
CA ARG A 87 -14.02 22.39 -18.14
C ARG A 87 -13.87 21.08 -18.90
N PHE A 88 -12.95 20.23 -18.44
CA PHE A 88 -12.68 18.97 -19.12
C PHE A 88 -13.71 17.88 -18.81
N GLY A 89 -14.39 17.89 -17.66
CA GLY A 89 -15.43 16.88 -17.40
C GLY A 89 -14.90 15.45 -17.58
N PHE A 90 -15.66 14.59 -18.27
CA PHE A 90 -15.23 13.24 -18.68
C PHE A 90 -14.52 13.20 -20.04
N ARG A 91 -13.83 14.27 -20.46
CA ARG A 91 -13.19 14.35 -21.79
C ARG A 91 -12.22 13.20 -22.03
N TYR A 92 -11.35 12.89 -21.08
CA TYR A 92 -10.34 11.84 -21.23
C TYR A 92 -10.93 10.41 -21.27
N TRP A 93 -12.09 10.20 -20.65
CA TRP A 93 -12.84 8.94 -20.76
C TRP A 93 -13.41 8.71 -22.16
N LYS A 94 -13.61 9.77 -22.94
CA LYS A 94 -14.07 9.69 -24.33
C LYS A 94 -12.90 9.68 -25.31
N ASN A 95 -11.93 10.59 -25.15
CA ASN A 95 -10.76 10.75 -26.00
C ASN A 95 -9.54 11.03 -25.11
N PRO A 96 -8.52 10.15 -25.04
CA PRO A 96 -8.26 8.96 -25.88
C PRO A 96 -9.06 7.70 -25.51
N GLY A 97 -9.88 7.75 -24.45
CA GLY A 97 -10.68 6.63 -23.95
C GLY A 97 -10.23 6.15 -22.57
N SER A 98 -11.04 5.31 -21.92
CA SER A 98 -10.77 4.83 -20.56
C SER A 98 -9.84 3.61 -20.48
N ILE A 99 -9.61 2.89 -21.58
CA ILE A 99 -8.82 1.65 -21.61
C ILE A 99 -7.70 1.77 -22.64
N LYS A 100 -6.46 1.70 -22.15
CA LYS A 100 -5.26 1.59 -22.97
C LYS A 100 -5.08 0.15 -23.48
N PRO A 101 -4.97 -0.09 -24.79
CA PRO A 101 -4.57 -1.39 -25.33
C PRO A 101 -3.15 -1.77 -24.91
N LEU A 102 -2.92 -3.03 -24.55
CA LEU A 102 -1.61 -3.55 -24.14
C LEU A 102 -1.16 -4.68 -25.09
N TYR A 103 0.11 -4.64 -25.54
CA TYR A 103 0.78 -5.56 -26.49
C TYR A 103 0.23 -5.62 -27.92
N TYR A 104 -1.09 -5.55 -28.08
CA TYR A 104 -1.78 -5.60 -29.36
C TYR A 104 -2.77 -4.45 -29.47
N GLU A 105 -3.21 -4.12 -30.68
CA GLU A 105 -4.30 -3.18 -30.90
C GLU A 105 -5.67 -3.86 -30.84
N GLY A 106 -6.74 -3.07 -30.78
CA GLY A 106 -8.12 -3.56 -30.81
C GLY A 106 -8.58 -4.24 -29.51
N ASN A 107 -9.56 -5.13 -29.63
CA ASN A 107 -10.24 -5.73 -28.47
C ASN A 107 -9.33 -6.65 -27.65
N LEU A 108 -8.42 -7.38 -28.30
CA LEU A 108 -7.46 -8.24 -27.61
C LEU A 108 -6.51 -7.41 -26.73
N GLY A 109 -6.00 -6.30 -27.26
CA GLY A 109 -5.16 -5.39 -26.49
C GLY A 109 -5.87 -4.78 -25.28
N ARG A 110 -7.13 -4.38 -25.44
CA ARG A 110 -7.95 -3.86 -24.33
C ARG A 110 -8.22 -4.92 -23.27
N TRP A 111 -8.46 -6.16 -23.67
CA TRP A 111 -8.64 -7.28 -22.74
C TRP A 111 -7.36 -7.57 -21.95
N LEU A 112 -6.20 -7.59 -22.60
CA LEU A 112 -4.91 -7.78 -21.93
C LEU A 112 -4.59 -6.60 -21.00
N GLY A 113 -4.91 -5.37 -21.41
CA GLY A 113 -4.81 -4.19 -20.54
C GLY A 113 -5.67 -4.31 -19.29
N PHE A 114 -6.92 -4.78 -19.44
CA PHE A 114 -7.79 -5.07 -18.31
C PHE A 114 -7.21 -6.14 -17.37
N LEU A 115 -6.69 -7.25 -17.91
CA LEU A 115 -6.07 -8.30 -17.11
C LEU A 115 -4.84 -7.79 -16.35
N GLN A 116 -4.02 -6.94 -16.98
CA GLN A 116 -2.89 -6.30 -16.30
C GLN A 116 -3.35 -5.41 -15.14
N CYS A 117 -4.40 -4.61 -15.35
CA CYS A 117 -5.00 -3.80 -14.29
C CYS A 117 -5.60 -4.67 -13.17
N LEU A 118 -6.20 -5.82 -13.49
CA LEU A 118 -6.74 -6.75 -12.49
C LEU A 118 -5.62 -7.33 -11.61
N ILE A 119 -4.49 -7.73 -12.22
CA ILE A 119 -3.32 -8.21 -11.48
C ILE A 119 -2.78 -7.12 -10.56
N GLN A 120 -2.63 -5.89 -11.04
CA GLN A 120 -2.18 -4.77 -10.21
C GLN A 120 -3.19 -4.39 -9.13
N ALA A 121 -4.49 -4.43 -9.41
CA ALA A 121 -5.52 -4.18 -8.40
C ALA A 121 -5.54 -5.25 -7.30
N SER A 122 -5.16 -6.50 -7.62
CA SER A 122 -5.07 -7.56 -6.63
C SER A 122 -3.99 -7.31 -5.57
N PHE A 123 -2.94 -6.55 -5.90
CA PHE A 123 -1.95 -6.07 -4.93
C PHE A 123 -2.56 -5.08 -3.94
N THR A 124 -3.38 -4.15 -4.42
CA THR A 124 -3.92 -3.05 -3.59
C THR A 124 -4.99 -3.51 -2.61
N ILE A 125 -5.64 -4.65 -2.86
CA ILE A 125 -6.67 -5.21 -1.97
C ILE A 125 -5.99 -6.01 -0.86
N ALA A 126 -5.45 -5.28 0.12
CA ALA A 126 -4.95 -5.80 1.39
C ALA A 126 -5.65 -5.07 2.54
N GLY A 127 -5.87 -5.72 3.68
CA GLY A 127 -6.54 -5.06 4.80
C GLY A 127 -7.24 -5.99 5.78
N PRO A 128 -8.17 -6.86 5.33
CA PRO A 128 -8.91 -7.74 6.23
C PRO A 128 -7.99 -8.58 7.13
N ASP A 129 -6.85 -9.04 6.60
CA ASP A 129 -5.90 -9.87 7.35
C ASP A 129 -5.27 -9.12 8.53
N TYR A 130 -5.03 -7.81 8.38
CA TYR A 130 -4.53 -6.97 9.46
C TYR A 130 -5.59 -6.74 10.54
N VAL A 131 -6.86 -6.61 10.15
CA VAL A 131 -7.98 -6.56 11.11
C VAL A 131 -8.00 -7.86 11.90
N SER A 132 -7.82 -9.02 11.25
CA SER A 132 -7.73 -10.34 11.91
C SER A 132 -6.64 -10.43 12.96
N MET A 133 -5.48 -9.79 12.75
CA MET A 133 -4.41 -9.78 13.74
C MET A 133 -4.77 -8.94 14.98
N ALA A 134 -5.41 -7.78 14.76
CA ALA A 134 -5.88 -6.94 15.85
C ALA A 134 -7.04 -7.59 16.64
N ALA A 135 -7.71 -8.59 16.08
CA ALA A 135 -8.79 -9.33 16.74
C ALA A 135 -8.35 -9.97 18.06
N GLY A 136 -7.10 -10.44 18.13
CA GLY A 136 -6.55 -11.07 19.34
C GLY A 136 -6.31 -10.09 20.50
N GLU A 137 -6.23 -8.80 20.20
CA GLU A 137 -5.98 -7.71 21.15
C GLU A 137 -7.21 -6.80 21.33
N ALA A 138 -8.31 -7.06 20.61
CA ALA A 138 -9.51 -6.24 20.62
C ALA A 138 -10.39 -6.49 21.85
N GLU A 139 -10.94 -5.43 22.43
CA GLU A 139 -11.95 -5.52 23.48
C GLU A 139 -13.30 -5.95 22.87
N ASN A 140 -13.89 -7.03 23.39
CA ASN A 140 -15.15 -7.61 22.89
C ASN A 140 -15.15 -7.91 21.37
N PRO A 141 -14.27 -8.82 20.90
CA PRO A 141 -14.07 -9.07 19.48
C PRO A 141 -15.36 -9.50 18.75
N ARG A 142 -16.26 -10.23 19.41
CA ARG A 142 -17.55 -10.69 18.83
C ARG A 142 -18.42 -9.57 18.26
N VAL A 143 -18.40 -8.40 18.90
CA VAL A 143 -19.24 -7.26 18.50
C VAL A 143 -18.47 -6.28 17.62
N VAL A 144 -17.20 -6.05 17.94
CA VAL A 144 -16.36 -5.05 17.27
C VAL A 144 -15.84 -5.56 15.93
N MET A 145 -15.41 -6.82 15.85
CA MET A 145 -14.76 -7.37 14.66
C MET A 145 -15.67 -7.39 13.43
N PRO A 146 -16.92 -7.90 13.48
CA PRO A 146 -17.78 -7.92 12.31
C PRO A 146 -18.04 -6.50 11.75
N LYS A 147 -18.19 -5.51 12.63
CA LYS A 147 -18.34 -4.11 12.25
C LYS A 147 -17.06 -3.57 11.61
N ALA A 148 -15.90 -3.86 12.18
CA ALA A 148 -14.61 -3.44 11.66
C ALA A 148 -14.33 -4.01 10.27
N TYR A 149 -14.55 -5.32 10.04
CA TYR A 149 -14.38 -5.95 8.73
C TYR A 149 -15.28 -5.30 7.67
N ASN A 150 -16.57 -5.16 7.95
CA ASN A 150 -17.51 -4.56 7.00
C ASN A 150 -17.12 -3.11 6.71
N ALA A 151 -16.79 -2.33 7.74
CA ALA A 151 -16.37 -0.94 7.57
C ALA A 151 -15.10 -0.83 6.71
N VAL A 152 -14.10 -1.68 6.92
CA VAL A 152 -12.87 -1.70 6.12
C VAL A 152 -13.17 -2.06 4.67
N PHE A 153 -13.99 -3.09 4.43
CA PHE A 153 -14.38 -3.50 3.07
C PHE A 153 -15.08 -2.38 2.31
N TYR A 154 -16.15 -1.80 2.89
CA TYR A 154 -16.89 -0.72 2.23
C TYR A 154 -15.99 0.50 2.01
N ARG A 155 -15.23 0.91 3.02
CA ARG A 155 -14.36 2.10 2.94
C ARG A 155 -13.28 1.95 1.86
N LEU A 156 -12.54 0.83 1.84
CA LEU A 156 -11.50 0.59 0.86
C LEU A 156 -12.07 0.50 -0.56
N THR A 157 -13.18 -0.23 -0.74
CA THR A 157 -13.85 -0.36 -2.04
C THR A 157 -14.30 1.00 -2.56
N THR A 158 -14.93 1.81 -1.72
CA THR A 158 -15.36 3.16 -2.10
C THR A 158 -14.17 4.05 -2.47
N PHE A 159 -13.10 4.09 -1.68
CA PHE A 159 -11.95 4.93 -1.97
C PHE A 159 -11.16 4.49 -3.20
N PHE A 160 -11.03 3.18 -3.46
CA PHE A 160 -10.35 2.68 -4.66
C PHE A 160 -11.15 2.95 -5.93
N ILE A 161 -12.47 2.69 -5.93
CA ILE A 161 -13.32 2.94 -7.10
C ILE A 161 -13.38 4.44 -7.40
N LEU A 162 -13.62 5.27 -6.37
CA LEU A 162 -13.66 6.73 -6.55
C LEU A 162 -12.30 7.31 -6.92
N GLY A 163 -11.22 6.81 -6.32
CA GLY A 163 -9.85 7.23 -6.64
C GLY A 163 -9.47 6.91 -8.08
N ALA A 164 -9.72 5.68 -8.54
CA ALA A 164 -9.49 5.27 -9.91
C ALA A 164 -10.30 6.12 -10.91
N LEU A 165 -11.57 6.38 -10.59
CA LEU A 165 -12.42 7.28 -11.37
C LEU A 165 -11.85 8.69 -11.44
N CYS A 166 -11.44 9.25 -10.30
CA CYS A 166 -10.89 10.60 -10.21
C CYS A 166 -9.60 10.75 -11.03
N VAL A 167 -8.68 9.78 -10.92
CA VAL A 167 -7.44 9.77 -11.70
C VAL A 167 -7.73 9.72 -13.19
N GLY A 168 -8.63 8.83 -13.64
CA GLY A 168 -9.00 8.73 -15.05
C GLY A 168 -9.73 9.97 -15.59
N ILE A 169 -10.37 10.76 -14.72
CA ILE A 169 -10.96 12.06 -15.09
C ILE A 169 -9.88 13.14 -15.24
N ASN A 170 -8.83 13.11 -14.40
CA ASN A 170 -7.83 14.17 -14.35
C ASN A 170 -6.74 14.04 -15.42
N VAL A 171 -6.31 12.82 -15.74
CA VAL A 171 -5.16 12.58 -16.63
C VAL A 171 -5.52 11.52 -17.68
N PRO A 172 -5.27 11.78 -18.98
CA PRO A 172 -5.43 10.77 -20.00
C PRO A 172 -4.29 9.74 -19.92
N TYR A 173 -4.55 8.49 -20.32
CA TYR A 173 -3.57 7.40 -20.17
C TYR A 173 -2.33 7.55 -21.07
N ASP A 174 -2.40 8.41 -22.10
CA ASP A 174 -1.36 8.68 -23.09
C ASP A 174 -0.55 9.95 -22.79
N ASP A 175 -0.72 10.52 -21.60
CA ASP A 175 -0.01 11.73 -21.21
C ASP A 175 1.52 11.53 -21.26
N PRO A 176 2.30 12.45 -21.88
CA PRO A 176 3.74 12.31 -22.00
C PRO A 176 4.48 12.24 -20.66
N GLU A 177 4.04 13.00 -19.65
CA GLU A 177 4.66 13.00 -18.32
C GLU A 177 4.36 11.68 -17.60
N LEU A 178 3.12 11.19 -17.71
CA LEU A 178 2.73 9.88 -17.17
C LEU A 178 3.47 8.73 -17.86
N THR A 179 3.61 8.77 -19.18
CA THR A 179 4.27 7.69 -19.94
C THR A 179 5.78 7.70 -19.76
N ALA A 180 6.42 8.88 -19.69
CA ALA A 180 7.83 9.00 -19.34
C ALA A 180 8.11 8.46 -17.94
N ALA A 181 7.21 8.68 -16.98
CA ALA A 181 7.29 8.12 -15.63
C ALA A 181 7.48 6.60 -15.64
N PHE A 182 6.64 5.91 -16.42
CA PHE A 182 6.61 4.46 -16.47
C PHE A 182 7.67 3.87 -17.40
N ALA A 183 8.11 4.62 -18.42
CA ALA A 183 9.04 4.12 -19.44
C ALA A 183 10.51 4.38 -19.13
N ASN A 184 10.83 5.52 -18.49
CA ASN A 184 12.22 5.99 -18.36
C ASN A 184 12.78 5.91 -16.93
N ASP A 185 12.02 5.37 -15.96
CA ASP A 185 12.43 5.29 -14.55
C ASP A 185 12.91 6.65 -13.99
N GLU A 186 12.37 7.76 -14.50
CA GLU A 186 12.85 9.09 -14.13
C GLU A 186 12.48 9.40 -12.67
N PRO A 187 13.48 9.75 -11.82
CA PRO A 187 13.24 10.15 -10.44
C PRO A 187 12.42 11.43 -10.38
N GLY A 188 11.43 11.45 -9.48
CA GLY A 188 10.68 12.66 -9.14
C GLY A 188 9.45 12.94 -10.01
N ALA A 189 8.42 13.49 -9.36
CA ALA A 189 7.14 14.01 -9.87
C ALA A 189 6.21 13.05 -10.62
N ALA A 190 6.74 12.08 -11.34
CA ALA A 190 6.04 11.26 -12.31
C ALA A 190 5.35 10.02 -11.68
N ALA A 191 5.61 9.74 -10.39
CA ALA A 191 5.08 8.56 -9.70
C ALA A 191 3.59 8.64 -9.33
N SER A 192 3.01 9.85 -9.24
CA SER A 192 1.60 10.03 -8.85
C SER A 192 0.79 10.70 -9.97
N PRO A 193 -0.26 10.05 -10.50
CA PRO A 193 -1.14 10.65 -11.49
C PRO A 193 -1.80 11.95 -11.02
N TYR A 194 -2.00 12.15 -9.72
CA TYR A 194 -2.52 13.40 -9.18
C TYR A 194 -1.50 14.55 -9.28
N VAL A 195 -0.21 14.26 -9.12
CA VAL A 195 0.85 15.26 -9.28
C VAL A 195 0.98 15.65 -10.75
N VAL A 196 0.97 14.67 -11.65
CA VAL A 196 0.92 14.90 -13.11
C VAL A 196 -0.28 15.78 -13.47
N ALA A 197 -1.47 15.50 -12.93
CA ALA A 197 -2.65 16.34 -13.14
C ALA A 197 -2.42 17.80 -12.71
N MET A 198 -1.84 18.00 -11.53
CA MET A 198 -1.58 19.33 -10.98
C MET A 198 -0.53 20.10 -11.78
N ASN A 199 0.51 19.41 -12.27
CA ASN A 199 1.54 19.98 -13.14
C ASN A 199 0.94 20.43 -14.47
N ARG A 200 0.12 19.59 -15.12
CA ARG A 200 -0.60 19.93 -16.37
C ARG A 200 -1.52 21.13 -16.19
N LEU A 201 -2.18 21.25 -15.05
CA LEU A 201 -3.03 22.39 -14.69
C LEU A 201 -2.24 23.62 -14.21
N ARG A 202 -0.90 23.56 -14.21
CA ARG A 202 0.02 24.64 -13.79
C ARG A 202 -0.18 25.09 -12.33
N ILE A 203 -0.56 24.16 -11.45
CA ILE A 203 -0.74 24.42 -10.02
C ILE A 203 0.61 24.28 -9.31
N ARG A 204 1.14 25.38 -8.77
CA ARG A 204 2.52 25.42 -8.26
C ARG A 204 2.71 24.79 -6.87
N VAL A 205 1.76 24.97 -5.95
CA VAL A 205 1.96 24.63 -4.53
C VAL A 205 1.39 23.25 -4.16
N LEU A 206 0.25 22.89 -4.76
CA LEU A 206 -0.48 21.68 -4.41
C LEU A 206 0.31 20.37 -4.64
N PRO A 207 1.11 20.22 -5.72
CA PRO A 207 1.99 19.05 -5.91
C PRO A 207 2.89 18.74 -4.72
N SER A 208 3.53 19.77 -4.15
CA SER A 208 4.42 19.61 -3.00
C SER A 208 3.68 19.20 -1.73
N ILE A 209 2.47 19.73 -1.50
CA ILE A 209 1.63 19.33 -0.36
C ILE A 209 1.21 17.87 -0.48
N VAL A 210 0.74 17.46 -1.66
CA VAL A 210 0.31 16.08 -1.91
C VAL A 210 1.48 15.12 -1.75
N ASN A 211 2.63 15.40 -2.36
CA ASN A 211 3.81 14.54 -2.21
C ASN A 211 4.25 14.43 -0.75
N ALA A 212 4.19 15.51 0.04
CA ALA A 212 4.54 15.45 1.46
C ALA A 212 3.57 14.56 2.25
N LEU A 213 2.26 14.65 1.99
CA LEU A 213 1.25 13.81 2.63
C LEU A 213 1.35 12.35 2.18
N VAL A 214 1.68 12.08 0.91
CA VAL A 214 1.92 10.73 0.39
C VAL A 214 3.19 10.14 1.01
N LEU A 215 4.28 10.93 1.14
CA LEU A 215 5.50 10.50 1.82
C LEU A 215 5.23 10.12 3.29
N ALA A 216 4.50 10.96 4.02
CA ALA A 216 4.10 10.67 5.39
C ALA A 216 3.24 9.40 5.47
N SER A 217 2.38 9.18 4.48
CA SER A 217 1.52 7.99 4.39
C SER A 217 2.31 6.72 4.13
N ALA A 218 3.27 6.74 3.19
CA ALA A 218 4.16 5.64 2.86
C ALA A 218 5.08 5.30 4.04
N PHE A 219 5.67 6.32 4.68
CA PHE A 219 6.50 6.13 5.87
C PHE A 219 5.72 5.48 7.02
N SER A 220 4.49 5.96 7.30
CA SER A 220 3.59 5.37 8.29
C SER A 220 3.22 3.92 7.92
N ALA A 221 2.88 3.64 6.66
CA ALA A 221 2.56 2.28 6.21
C ALA A 221 3.73 1.31 6.41
N GLY A 222 4.95 1.69 6.00
CA GLY A 222 6.14 0.86 6.19
C GLY A 222 6.47 0.59 7.67
N ASN A 223 6.27 1.59 8.54
CA ASN A 223 6.40 1.40 9.99
C ASN A 223 5.37 0.40 10.53
N SER A 224 4.13 0.48 10.06
CA SER A 224 3.06 -0.48 10.41
C SER A 224 3.36 -1.88 9.92
N TYR A 225 3.96 -2.04 8.74
CA TYR A 225 4.41 -3.35 8.25
C TYR A 225 5.56 -3.91 9.08
N VAL A 226 6.51 -3.10 9.57
CA VAL A 226 7.55 -3.56 10.52
C VAL A 226 6.94 -4.07 11.82
N TYR A 227 5.95 -3.34 12.35
CA TYR A 227 5.21 -3.73 13.54
C TYR A 227 4.49 -5.07 13.37
N CYS A 228 3.77 -5.24 12.25
CA CYS A 228 2.99 -6.43 11.94
C CYS A 228 3.92 -7.63 11.67
N ALA A 229 4.89 -7.48 10.78
CA ALA A 229 5.79 -8.57 10.38
C ALA A 229 6.63 -9.10 11.55
N SER A 230 7.07 -8.23 12.46
CA SER A 230 7.81 -8.64 13.66
C SER A 230 6.95 -9.46 14.63
N ARG A 231 5.65 -9.16 14.73
CA ARG A 231 4.68 -9.90 15.56
C ARG A 231 4.26 -11.21 14.92
N SER A 232 4.05 -11.24 13.61
CA SER A 232 3.83 -12.48 12.86
C SER A 232 5.00 -13.45 13.04
N LEU A 233 6.25 -12.95 12.97
CA LEU A 233 7.44 -13.77 13.20
C LEU A 233 7.53 -14.26 14.65
N PHE A 234 7.19 -13.41 15.61
CA PHE A 234 7.13 -13.78 17.02
C PHE A 234 6.09 -14.89 17.29
N GLY A 235 4.89 -14.78 16.70
CA GLY A 235 3.86 -15.81 16.79
C GLY A 235 4.32 -17.15 16.22
N LEU A 236 4.99 -17.14 15.05
CA LEU A 236 5.59 -18.35 14.48
C LEU A 236 6.66 -18.97 15.38
N ALA A 237 7.44 -18.15 16.10
CA ALA A 237 8.44 -18.64 17.04
C ALA A 237 7.81 -19.27 18.29
N LEU A 238 6.68 -18.73 18.76
CA LEU A 238 5.92 -19.32 19.88
C LEU A 238 5.32 -20.69 19.53
N GLU A 239 4.84 -20.86 18.29
CA GLU A 239 4.33 -22.14 17.78
C GLU A 239 5.44 -23.17 17.45
N GLY A 240 6.71 -22.82 17.66
CA GLY A 240 7.85 -23.69 17.35
C GLY A 240 8.15 -23.83 15.84
N LYS A 241 7.52 -23.00 14.99
CA LYS A 241 7.74 -22.96 13.54
C LYS A 241 8.93 -22.07 13.13
N ALA A 242 9.44 -21.25 14.06
CA ALA A 242 10.65 -20.45 13.90
C ALA A 242 11.59 -20.63 15.12
N PRO A 243 12.88 -20.25 15.01
CA PRO A 243 13.84 -20.45 16.09
C PRO A 243 13.40 -19.81 17.41
N LYS A 244 13.48 -20.56 18.52
CA LYS A 244 13.08 -20.10 19.87
C LYS A 244 13.82 -18.85 20.35
N VAL A 245 14.97 -18.51 19.77
CA VAL A 245 15.69 -17.27 20.10
C VAL A 245 14.84 -16.03 19.81
N LEU A 246 13.95 -16.11 18.82
CA LEU A 246 13.08 -15.01 18.39
C LEU A 246 11.94 -14.72 19.40
N THR A 247 11.69 -15.59 20.38
CA THR A 247 10.66 -15.34 21.41
C THR A 247 11.13 -14.42 22.53
N ARG A 248 12.36 -13.92 22.49
CA ARG A 248 12.87 -12.99 23.51
C ARG A 248 12.33 -11.58 23.28
N THR A 249 11.71 -11.01 24.31
CA THR A 249 11.19 -9.64 24.33
C THR A 249 12.04 -8.72 25.20
N ASN A 250 11.99 -7.40 24.95
CA ASN A 250 12.58 -6.40 25.84
C ASN A 250 11.64 -6.12 27.04
N ARG A 251 12.06 -5.30 28.02
CA ARG A 251 11.29 -4.93 29.23
C ARG A 251 9.89 -4.33 28.99
N GLN A 252 9.65 -3.78 27.80
CA GLN A 252 8.42 -3.18 27.31
C GLN A 252 7.57 -4.16 26.46
N GLY A 253 7.98 -5.44 26.34
CA GLY A 253 7.24 -6.47 25.60
C GLY A 253 7.54 -6.55 24.11
N VAL A 254 8.52 -5.80 23.60
CA VAL A 254 8.86 -5.75 22.17
C VAL A 254 9.78 -6.91 21.77
N PRO A 255 9.45 -7.74 20.76
CA PRO A 255 10.30 -8.83 20.28
C PRO A 255 11.48 -8.31 19.43
N TYR A 256 12.52 -7.80 20.08
CA TYR A 256 13.60 -7.06 19.42
C TYR A 256 14.40 -7.90 18.41
N TYR A 257 14.59 -9.21 18.61
CA TYR A 257 15.22 -10.06 17.59
C TYR A 257 14.38 -10.16 16.33
N CYS A 258 13.05 -10.26 16.45
CA CYS A 258 12.17 -10.26 15.30
C CYS A 258 12.26 -8.93 14.54
N VAL A 259 12.29 -7.80 15.26
CA VAL A 259 12.48 -6.47 14.65
C VAL A 259 13.81 -6.40 13.90
N LEU A 260 14.91 -6.87 14.50
CA LEU A 260 16.22 -6.90 13.83
C LEU A 260 16.19 -7.76 12.55
N VAL A 261 15.52 -8.91 12.56
CA VAL A 261 15.36 -9.74 11.35
C VAL A 261 14.60 -8.98 10.25
N ILE A 262 13.53 -8.28 10.60
CA ILE A 262 12.80 -7.44 9.63
C ILE A 262 13.69 -6.31 9.10
N LEU A 263 14.46 -5.63 9.95
CA LEU A 263 15.38 -4.57 9.54
C LEU A 263 16.48 -5.09 8.60
N LEU A 264 16.94 -6.34 8.79
CA LEU A 264 17.86 -6.99 7.86
C LEU A 264 17.21 -7.26 6.50
N ILE A 265 15.93 -7.65 6.47
CA ILE A 265 15.16 -7.79 5.22
C ILE A 265 14.97 -6.43 4.54
N CYS A 266 14.83 -5.34 5.30
CA CYS A 266 14.75 -3.98 4.76
C CYS A 266 15.99 -3.58 3.96
N LEU A 267 17.15 -4.21 4.20
CA LEU A 267 18.36 -3.99 3.41
C LEU A 267 18.16 -4.36 1.93
N LEU A 268 17.16 -5.18 1.59
CA LEU A 268 16.79 -5.43 0.19
C LEU A 268 16.37 -4.14 -0.53
N ALA A 269 15.93 -3.10 0.18
CA ALA A 269 15.67 -1.80 -0.42
C ALA A 269 16.92 -1.20 -1.09
N PHE A 270 18.14 -1.55 -0.65
CA PHE A 270 19.38 -1.09 -1.30
C PHE A 270 19.54 -1.59 -2.74
N LEU A 271 18.79 -2.60 -3.18
CA LEU A 271 18.80 -3.05 -4.58
C LEU A 271 18.46 -1.92 -5.56
N GLN A 272 17.70 -0.91 -5.13
CA GLN A 272 17.32 0.24 -5.97
C GLN A 272 18.52 1.15 -6.29
N VAL A 273 19.58 1.11 -5.48
CA VAL A 273 20.80 1.89 -5.71
C VAL A 273 21.52 1.45 -6.99
N SER A 274 21.47 0.15 -7.32
CA SER A 274 22.16 -0.42 -8.48
C SER A 274 21.27 -0.68 -9.69
N ASN A 275 19.96 -0.88 -9.48
CA ASN A 275 19.05 -1.37 -10.53
C ASN A 275 17.93 -0.38 -10.92
N GLY A 276 17.89 0.82 -10.33
CA GLY A 276 16.80 1.77 -10.54
C GLY A 276 15.60 1.49 -9.63
N SER A 277 14.84 2.54 -9.30
CA SER A 277 13.80 2.46 -8.27
C SER A 277 12.51 1.83 -8.80
N ALA A 278 12.07 2.12 -10.03
CA ALA A 278 10.87 1.50 -10.58
C ALA A 278 11.06 0.00 -10.84
N THR A 279 12.25 -0.43 -11.29
CA THR A 279 12.55 -1.85 -11.53
C THR A 279 12.41 -2.65 -10.23
N VAL A 280 13.04 -2.18 -9.16
CA VAL A 280 12.99 -2.85 -7.85
C VAL A 280 11.60 -2.77 -7.24
N LEU A 281 10.90 -1.65 -7.38
CA LEU A 281 9.51 -1.51 -6.97
C LEU A 281 8.62 -2.53 -7.70
N ALA A 282 8.79 -2.71 -9.01
CA ALA A 282 8.06 -3.71 -9.79
C ALA A 282 8.35 -5.15 -9.32
N TRP A 283 9.60 -5.47 -8.99
CA TRP A 283 9.94 -6.79 -8.42
C TRP A 283 9.21 -7.04 -7.09
N PHE A 284 9.21 -6.05 -6.19
CA PHE A 284 8.52 -6.19 -4.91
C PHE A 284 7.00 -6.29 -5.10
N VAL A 285 6.40 -5.46 -5.95
CA VAL A 285 4.96 -5.54 -6.27
C VAL A 285 4.61 -6.94 -6.76
N ASN A 286 5.31 -7.46 -7.76
CA ASN A 286 5.02 -8.79 -8.32
C ASN A 286 5.12 -9.90 -7.26
N LEU A 287 6.15 -9.85 -6.41
CA LEU A 287 6.36 -10.86 -5.38
C LEU A 287 5.28 -10.78 -4.28
N VAL A 288 4.93 -9.56 -3.85
CA VAL A 288 3.86 -9.32 -2.89
C VAL A 288 2.52 -9.79 -3.45
N THR A 289 2.19 -9.44 -4.70
CA THR A 289 0.96 -9.89 -5.38
C THR A 289 0.86 -11.41 -5.42
N ALA A 290 1.91 -12.10 -5.86
CA ALA A 290 1.92 -13.56 -5.92
C ALA A 290 1.73 -14.18 -4.52
N SER A 291 2.44 -13.67 -3.52
CA SER A 291 2.35 -14.15 -2.14
C SER A 291 0.94 -13.94 -1.56
N GLN A 292 0.34 -12.78 -1.80
CA GLN A 292 -0.99 -12.42 -1.35
C GLN A 292 -2.07 -13.31 -1.97
N LEU A 293 -2.01 -13.54 -3.29
CA LEU A 293 -2.96 -14.41 -3.98
C LEU A 293 -2.89 -15.86 -3.47
N ILE A 294 -1.68 -16.38 -3.25
CA ILE A 294 -1.49 -17.72 -2.66
C ILE A 294 -2.08 -17.76 -1.25
N ASN A 295 -1.86 -16.71 -0.45
CA ASN A 295 -2.39 -16.62 0.91
C ASN A 295 -3.93 -16.68 0.91
N PHE A 296 -4.58 -15.83 0.10
CA PHE A 296 -6.04 -15.83 -0.03
C PHE A 296 -6.57 -17.15 -0.55
N ALA A 297 -5.92 -17.79 -1.53
CA ALA A 297 -6.31 -19.09 -2.03
C ALA A 297 -6.28 -20.17 -0.94
N VAL A 298 -5.22 -20.20 -0.13
CA VAL A 298 -5.08 -21.14 1.01
C VAL A 298 -6.11 -20.85 2.10
N MET A 299 -6.38 -19.58 2.41
CA MET A 299 -7.40 -19.20 3.39
C MET A 299 -8.80 -19.63 2.93
N CYS A 300 -9.18 -19.32 1.69
CA CYS A 300 -10.45 -19.76 1.11
C CYS A 300 -10.57 -21.29 1.10
N GLY A 301 -9.51 -22.00 0.69
CA GLY A 301 -9.48 -23.46 0.71
C GLY A 301 -9.67 -24.03 2.11
N THR A 302 -8.95 -23.49 3.10
CA THR A 302 -9.05 -23.91 4.51
C THR A 302 -10.44 -23.65 5.07
N PHE A 303 -11.02 -22.48 4.76
CA PHE A 303 -12.37 -22.12 5.17
C PHE A 303 -13.43 -23.06 4.58
N LEU A 304 -13.32 -23.41 3.29
CA LEU A 304 -14.23 -24.36 2.65
C LEU A 304 -14.13 -25.77 3.27
N CYS A 305 -12.91 -26.23 3.59
CA CYS A 305 -12.70 -27.50 4.29
C CYS A 305 -13.29 -27.47 5.71
N TRP A 306 -13.07 -26.39 6.44
CA TRP A 306 -13.64 -26.17 7.77
C TRP A 306 -15.17 -26.16 7.73
N MET A 307 -15.79 -25.46 6.76
CA MET A 307 -17.25 -25.46 6.58
C MET A 307 -17.80 -26.87 6.35
N LYS A 308 -17.11 -27.68 5.53
CA LYS A 308 -17.49 -29.08 5.31
C LYS A 308 -17.37 -29.91 6.60
N ALA A 309 -16.35 -29.68 7.41
CA ALA A 309 -16.16 -30.36 8.70
C ALA A 309 -17.26 -29.99 9.71
N CYS A 310 -17.60 -28.69 9.86
CA CYS A 310 -18.70 -28.26 10.74
C CYS A 310 -20.03 -28.90 10.33
N LYS A 311 -20.32 -28.93 9.03
CA LYS A 311 -21.54 -29.56 8.51
C LYS A 311 -21.58 -31.07 8.79
N ALA A 312 -20.44 -31.76 8.65
CA ALA A 312 -20.34 -33.19 8.94
C ALA A 312 -20.47 -33.51 10.44
N GLN A 313 -20.01 -32.61 11.32
CA GLN A 313 -20.07 -32.76 12.78
C GLN A 313 -21.36 -32.20 13.40
N GLY A 314 -22.26 -31.63 12.61
CA GLY A 314 -23.50 -30.99 13.10
C GLY A 314 -23.24 -29.76 13.97
N LEU A 315 -22.08 -29.12 13.82
CA LEU A 315 -21.71 -27.95 14.62
C LEU A 315 -22.38 -26.70 14.05
N ASP A 316 -23.23 -26.06 14.86
CA ASP A 316 -23.83 -24.78 14.52
C ASP A 316 -22.76 -23.67 14.51
N ARG A 317 -22.72 -22.90 13.42
CA ARG A 317 -21.74 -21.83 13.22
C ARG A 317 -22.06 -20.61 14.05
N ASP A 318 -23.34 -20.38 14.32
CA ASP A 318 -23.79 -19.25 15.14
C ASP A 318 -23.47 -19.46 16.63
N ALA A 319 -23.06 -20.68 17.00
CA ALA A 319 -22.56 -21.02 18.34
C ALA A 319 -21.07 -20.69 18.54
N LEU A 320 -20.32 -20.37 17.48
CA LEU A 320 -18.88 -20.07 17.56
C LEU A 320 -18.62 -18.56 17.77
N PRO A 321 -17.52 -18.19 18.48
CA PRO A 321 -17.12 -16.80 18.72
C PRO A 321 -16.80 -16.01 17.45
#